data_AF-A0A3G7TQD4-F1
#
_entry.id   AF-A0A3G7TQD4-F1
#
_cell.length_a   1.000
_cell.length_b   1.000
_cell.length_c   1.000
_cell.angle_alpha   90.00
_cell.angle_beta   90.00
_cell.angle_gamma   90.00
#
_symmetry.space_group_name_H-M   'P 1'
#
loop_
_entity.id
_entity.type
_entity.pdbx_description
1 polymer ?
#
loop_
_entity_poly.entity_id
_entity_poly.type
_entity_poly.pdbx_seq_one_letter_code
_entity_poly.pdbx_strand_id
1 'polypeptide(L)'
;MSPFISADYARAKVDGYSEDGNDSTALTFDDQKRTSRRLGIGLQGKYQITRQTQVFGEIAHEKEYEDDTQKLTMALNSLPDNRYTLEGYTPQTNLNRLNLGVSHKLSQDLALRASYNIRKDDDFTQQGINVGVSLDF
;
A
#
# COMPACT_ATOMS: atom_id res chain seq x y z
N MET A 1 -10.88 -11.88 20.39
CA MET A 1 -9.64 -11.18 19.95
C MET A 1 -8.61 -12.24 19.61
N SER A 2 -7.76 -11.98 18.63
CA SER A 2 -6.83 -12.96 18.07
C SER A 2 -5.54 -12.24 17.66
N PRO A 3 -4.38 -12.59 18.24
CA PRO A 3 -3.10 -12.11 17.74
C PRO A 3 -2.76 -12.81 16.42
N PHE A 4 -1.96 -12.15 15.57
CA PHE A 4 -1.48 -12.73 14.32
C PHE A 4 -0.08 -12.22 13.96
N ILE A 5 0.56 -12.97 13.06
CA ILE A 5 1.78 -12.56 12.34
C ILE A 5 1.45 -12.51 10.85
N SER A 6 2.06 -11.59 10.11
CA SER A 6 1.89 -11.46 8.67
C SER A 6 3.25 -11.43 7.96
N ALA A 7 3.26 -11.91 6.72
CA ALA A 7 4.40 -11.82 5.82
C ALA A 7 3.88 -11.41 4.43
N ASP A 8 4.40 -10.31 3.92
CA ASP A 8 3.96 -9.70 2.67
C ASP A 8 5.15 -9.55 1.71
N TYR A 9 4.98 -10.04 0.49
CA TYR A 9 5.91 -9.80 -0.62
C TYR A 9 5.16 -9.08 -1.74
N ALA A 10 5.66 -7.91 -2.14
CA ALA A 10 5.11 -7.14 -3.25
C ALA A 10 6.22 -6.69 -4.18
N ARG A 11 5.98 -6.77 -5.48
CA ARG A 11 6.91 -6.27 -6.50
C ARG A 11 6.14 -5.43 -7.50
N ALA A 12 6.55 -4.17 -7.65
CA ALA A 12 6.05 -3.26 -8.66
C ALA A 12 7.14 -3.00 -9.69
N LYS A 13 6.79 -3.08 -10.97
CA LYS A 13 7.66 -2.68 -12.09
C LYS A 13 6.90 -1.63 -12.90
N VAL A 14 7.57 -0.54 -13.21
CA VAL A 14 7.13 0.45 -14.20
C VAL A 14 8.17 0.42 -15.30
N ASP A 15 7.73 0.19 -16.54
CA ASP A 15 8.62 0.20 -17.70
C ASP A 15 9.11 1.62 -17.95
N GLY A 16 10.35 1.73 -18.45
CA GLY A 16 10.94 3.00 -18.83
C GLY A 16 10.13 3.70 -19.92
N TYR A 17 10.21 5.03 -19.93
CA TYR A 17 9.54 5.84 -20.93
C TYR A 17 10.41 7.06 -21.28
N SER A 18 10.17 7.59 -22.47
CA SER A 18 10.78 8.84 -22.92
C SER A 18 9.70 9.92 -22.94
N GLU A 19 10.02 11.10 -22.41
CA GLU A 19 9.17 12.27 -22.57
C GLU A 19 9.14 12.70 -24.05
N ASP A 20 8.00 13.23 -24.51
CA ASP A 20 7.86 13.67 -25.89
C ASP A 20 8.79 14.87 -26.18
N GLY A 21 9.46 14.83 -27.34
CA GLY A 21 10.32 15.89 -27.83
C GLY A 21 11.82 15.65 -27.64
N ASN A 22 12.64 16.59 -28.12
CA ASN A 22 14.10 16.54 -28.02
C ASN A 22 14.69 17.83 -27.42
N ASP A 23 13.88 18.51 -26.62
CA ASP A 23 14.29 19.75 -25.97
C ASP A 23 15.36 19.44 -24.90
N SER A 24 16.10 20.46 -24.49
CA SER A 24 17.17 20.34 -23.48
C SER A 24 16.67 19.91 -22.09
N THR A 25 15.37 19.74 -21.91
CA THR A 25 14.72 19.28 -20.68
C THR A 25 13.99 17.95 -20.83
N ALA A 26 13.87 17.41 -22.05
CA ALA A 26 13.18 16.15 -22.27
C ALA A 26 14.04 14.98 -21.79
N LEU A 27 13.47 14.12 -20.94
CA LEU A 27 14.17 13.03 -20.28
C LEU A 27 13.68 11.66 -20.74
N THR A 28 14.62 10.73 -20.82
CA THR A 28 14.35 9.29 -20.92
C THR A 28 14.64 8.65 -19.58
N PHE A 29 13.63 7.98 -19.05
CA PHE A 29 13.65 7.25 -17.78
C PHE A 29 13.80 5.76 -18.04
N ASP A 30 14.69 5.09 -17.32
CA ASP A 30 14.81 3.64 -17.37
C ASP A 30 13.69 2.92 -16.60
N ASP A 31 13.60 1.60 -16.82
CA ASP A 31 12.78 0.68 -16.03
C ASP A 31 12.99 0.87 -14.52
N GLN A 32 11.90 1.11 -13.79
CA GLN A 32 11.91 1.24 -12.34
C GLN A 32 11.30 -0.02 -11.71
N LYS A 33 12.02 -0.62 -10.76
CA LYS A 33 11.59 -1.83 -10.05
C LYS A 33 11.68 -1.60 -8.56
N ARG A 34 10.55 -1.78 -7.87
CA ARG A 34 10.48 -1.75 -6.42
C ARG A 34 10.02 -3.10 -5.89
N THR A 35 10.80 -3.65 -4.96
CA THR A 35 10.42 -4.83 -4.19
C THR A 35 10.13 -4.39 -2.76
N SER A 36 9.16 -5.02 -2.13
CA SER A 36 8.78 -4.82 -0.74
C SER A 36 8.62 -6.18 -0.07
N ARG A 37 9.25 -6.34 1.09
CA ARG A 37 9.23 -7.51 1.96
C ARG A 37 8.90 -7.04 3.36
N ARG A 38 7.69 -7.32 3.82
CA ARG A 38 7.24 -6.88 5.15
C ARG A 38 6.94 -8.07 6.05
N LEU A 39 7.37 -7.98 7.30
CA LEU A 39 6.89 -8.85 8.37
C LEU A 39 6.11 -8.02 9.37
N GLY A 40 4.93 -8.50 9.75
CA GLY A 40 4.03 -7.81 10.66
C GLY A 40 3.62 -8.65 11.85
N ILE A 41 3.30 -7.96 12.93
CA ILE A 41 2.61 -8.50 14.10
C ILE A 41 1.40 -7.64 14.40
N GLY A 42 0.29 -8.26 14.80
CA GLY A 42 -0.93 -7.52 15.05
C GLY A 42 -1.92 -8.22 15.94
N LEU A 43 -2.98 -7.49 16.25
CA LEU A 43 -4.12 -7.96 17.02
C LEU A 43 -5.40 -7.59 16.29
N GLN A 44 -6.26 -8.58 16.08
CA GLN A 44 -7.58 -8.37 15.50
C GLN A 44 -8.70 -8.80 16.45
N GLY A 45 -9.85 -8.16 16.30
CA GLY A 45 -11.02 -8.44 17.13
C GLY A 45 -12.30 -8.16 16.37
N LYS A 46 -13.36 -8.87 16.76
CA LYS A 46 -14.72 -8.58 16.36
C LYS A 46 -15.64 -8.69 17.55
N TYR A 47 -16.67 -7.87 17.55
CA TYR A 47 -17.67 -7.83 18.62
C TYR A 47 -19.06 -7.70 18.00
N GLN A 48 -19.97 -8.57 18.42
CA GLN A 48 -21.36 -8.54 17.98
C GLN A 48 -22.13 -7.57 18.89
N ILE A 49 -22.48 -6.40 18.36
CA ILE A 49 -23.23 -5.37 19.13
C ILE A 49 -24.70 -5.78 19.23
N THR A 50 -25.30 -6.20 18.12
CA THR A 50 -26.69 -6.68 18.04
C THR A 50 -26.71 -7.95 17.20
N ARG A 51 -27.82 -8.69 17.13
CA ARG A 51 -27.91 -9.89 16.27
C ARG A 51 -27.62 -9.61 14.77
N GLN A 52 -27.76 -8.37 14.33
CA GLN A 52 -27.56 -7.94 12.95
C GLN A 52 -26.26 -7.16 12.75
N THR A 53 -25.74 -6.48 13.79
CA THR A 53 -24.57 -5.60 13.69
C THR A 53 -23.36 -6.17 14.41
N GLN A 54 -22.26 -6.30 13.67
CA GLN A 54 -20.95 -6.66 14.17
C GLN A 54 -19.97 -5.52 13.88
N VAL A 55 -19.12 -5.18 14.85
CA VAL A 55 -17.94 -4.34 14.61
C VAL A 55 -16.68 -5.19 14.62
N PHE A 56 -15.68 -4.76 13.88
CA PHE A 56 -14.39 -5.39 13.85
C PHE A 56 -13.29 -4.34 13.79
N GLY A 57 -12.12 -4.71 14.29
CA GLY A 57 -10.96 -3.85 14.30
C GLY A 57 -9.69 -4.65 14.29
N GLU A 58 -8.65 -4.05 13.74
CA GLU A 58 -7.32 -4.61 13.65
C GLU A 58 -6.29 -3.50 13.84
N ILE A 59 -5.24 -3.80 14.60
CA ILE A 59 -4.04 -2.98 14.65
C ILE A 59 -2.83 -3.87 14.38
N ALA A 60 -1.90 -3.38 13.57
CA ALA A 60 -0.68 -4.10 13.23
C ALA A 60 0.52 -3.16 13.11
N HIS A 61 1.69 -3.68 13.42
CA HIS A 61 2.97 -3.07 13.17
C HIS A 61 3.75 -3.96 12.19
N GLU A 62 4.18 -3.39 11.08
CA GLU A 62 4.91 -4.05 9.99
C GLU A 62 6.31 -3.43 9.87
N LYS A 63 7.30 -4.28 9.62
CA LYS A 63 8.67 -3.88 9.31
C LYS A 63 9.00 -4.22 7.86
N GLU A 64 9.43 -3.24 7.09
CA GLU A 64 9.94 -3.36 5.72
C GLU A 64 11.44 -3.74 5.77
N TYR A 65 11.81 -4.75 4.99
CA TYR A 65 13.18 -5.25 4.88
C TYR A 65 13.87 -4.87 3.56
N GLU A 66 13.12 -4.32 2.60
CA GLU A 66 13.65 -3.75 1.37
C GLU A 66 13.55 -2.22 1.45
N ASP A 67 14.42 -1.62 2.27
CA ASP A 67 14.50 -0.19 2.57
C ASP A 67 15.61 0.56 1.80
N ASP A 68 16.22 -0.09 0.80
CA ASP A 68 17.22 0.52 -0.05
C ASP A 68 16.65 1.72 -0.84
N THR A 69 17.36 2.84 -0.79
CA THR A 69 17.07 4.04 -1.58
C THR A 69 16.97 3.69 -3.05
N GLN A 70 15.82 3.97 -3.65
CA GLN A 70 15.59 3.70 -5.05
C GLN A 70 16.54 4.55 -5.89
N LYS A 71 17.15 3.93 -6.90
CA LYS A 71 18.03 4.60 -7.85
C LYS A 71 17.30 4.75 -9.17
N LEU A 72 17.24 5.97 -9.69
CA LEU A 72 16.59 6.30 -10.95
C LEU A 72 17.65 6.67 -11.98
N THR A 73 17.80 5.84 -13.00
CA THR A 73 18.69 6.12 -14.13
C THR A 73 17.92 6.87 -15.22
N MET A 74 18.52 7.95 -15.70
CA MET A 74 17.91 8.91 -16.63
C MET A 74 18.94 9.40 -17.64
N ALA A 75 18.48 9.88 -18.79
CA ALA A 75 19.29 10.65 -19.74
C ALA A 75 18.46 11.78 -20.34
N LEU A 76 19.12 12.85 -20.80
CA LEU A 76 18.46 13.82 -21.67
C LEU A 76 18.25 13.19 -23.05
N ASN A 77 17.07 13.39 -23.64
CA ASN A 77 16.77 12.90 -25.00
C ASN A 77 17.78 13.44 -26.02
N SER A 78 18.23 14.68 -25.83
CA SER A 78 19.23 15.34 -26.67
C SER A 78 20.67 14.83 -26.47
N LEU A 79 20.94 14.13 -25.36
CA LEU A 79 22.23 13.53 -25.03
C LEU A 79 22.04 12.07 -24.54
N PRO A 80 21.58 11.17 -25.42
CA PRO A 80 21.15 9.82 -25.02
C PRO A 80 22.30 8.95 -24.47
N ASP A 81 23.54 9.26 -24.86
CA ASP A 81 24.73 8.54 -24.39
C ASP A 81 25.20 9.00 -22.99
N ASN A 82 24.66 10.13 -22.48
CA ASN A 82 25.04 10.69 -21.18
C ASN A 82 24.00 10.32 -20.11
N ARG A 83 24.07 9.07 -19.64
CA ARG A 83 23.18 8.55 -18.59
C ARG A 83 23.71 8.91 -17.20
N TYR A 84 22.81 9.30 -16.31
CA TYR A 84 23.11 9.59 -14.91
C TYR A 84 22.09 8.89 -14.00
N THR A 85 22.49 8.62 -12.76
CA THR A 85 21.63 7.95 -11.76
C THR A 85 21.45 8.86 -10.56
N LEU A 86 20.20 9.14 -10.21
CA LEU A 86 19.83 9.93 -9.04
C LEU A 86 19.21 9.04 -7.97
N GLU A 87 19.38 9.44 -6.73
CA GLU A 87 18.65 8.86 -5.61
C GLU A 87 17.21 9.39 -5.60
N GLY A 88 16.27 8.45 -5.48
CA GLY A 88 14.84 8.71 -5.44
C GLY A 88 14.28 8.41 -4.05
N TYR A 89 13.12 7.75 -4.03
CA TYR A 89 12.41 7.44 -2.79
C TYR A 89 13.12 6.36 -1.96
N THR A 90 13.33 6.61 -0.67
CA THR A 90 13.79 5.61 0.32
C THR A 90 12.57 4.99 1.02
N PRO A 91 12.31 3.69 0.85
CA PRO A 91 11.23 3.03 1.58
C PRO A 91 11.47 3.08 3.09
N GLN A 92 10.43 3.39 3.86
CA GLN A 92 10.54 3.45 5.31
C GLN A 92 10.51 2.06 5.95
N THR A 93 11.31 1.91 7.01
CA THR A 93 11.49 0.62 7.68
C THR A 93 10.28 0.19 8.51
N ASN A 94 9.48 1.12 9.05
CA ASN A 94 8.38 0.80 9.96
C ASN A 94 7.03 1.35 9.49
N LEU A 95 5.99 0.56 9.68
CA LEU A 95 4.64 0.87 9.23
C LEU A 95 3.59 0.44 10.25
N ASN A 96 2.71 1.35 10.62
CA ASN A 96 1.57 1.06 11.49
C ASN A 96 0.28 1.02 10.68
N ARG A 97 -0.52 -0.03 10.87
CA ARG A 97 -1.86 -0.17 10.28
C ARG A 97 -2.92 -0.18 11.36
N LEU A 98 -4.00 0.56 11.13
CA LEU A 98 -5.25 0.49 11.88
C LEU A 98 -6.40 0.27 10.89
N ASN A 99 -7.24 -0.72 11.15
CA ASN A 99 -8.47 -0.95 10.39
C ASN A 99 -9.63 -1.05 11.37
N LEU A 100 -10.71 -0.33 11.10
CA LEU A 100 -11.94 -0.35 11.89
C LEU A 100 -13.13 -0.49 10.95
N GLY A 101 -14.06 -1.37 11.27
CA GLY A 101 -15.22 -1.57 10.42
C GLY A 101 -16.45 -2.08 11.13
N VAL A 102 -17.56 -2.01 10.40
CA VAL A 102 -18.88 -2.46 10.80
C VAL A 102 -19.47 -3.32 9.69
N SER A 103 -20.16 -4.37 10.09
CA SER A 103 -20.95 -5.24 9.22
C SER A 103 -22.36 -5.30 9.78
N HIS A 104 -23.35 -4.96 8.96
CA HIS A 104 -24.76 -4.96 9.33
C HIS A 104 -25.54 -5.87 8.37
N LYS A 105 -26.22 -6.88 8.92
CA LYS A 105 -27.12 -7.76 8.16
C LYS A 105 -28.43 -7.04 7.88
N LEU A 106 -28.72 -6.80 6.60
CA LEU A 106 -29.98 -6.23 6.11
C LEU A 106 -31.06 -7.30 5.98
N SER A 107 -30.68 -8.52 5.59
CA SER A 107 -31.54 -9.71 5.56
C SER A 107 -30.75 -10.95 6.00
N GLN A 108 -31.32 -12.16 5.83
CA GLN A 108 -30.59 -13.41 6.11
C GLN A 108 -29.36 -13.56 5.21
N ASP A 109 -29.47 -13.09 3.97
CA ASP A 109 -28.51 -13.32 2.89
C ASP A 109 -27.73 -12.05 2.52
N LEU A 110 -28.22 -10.87 2.91
CA LEU A 110 -27.65 -9.58 2.54
C LEU A 110 -27.00 -8.89 3.75
N ALA A 111 -25.74 -8.47 3.59
CA ALA A 111 -25.02 -7.67 4.58
C ALA A 111 -24.34 -6.45 3.96
N LEU A 112 -24.48 -5.30 4.61
CA LEU A 112 -23.74 -4.08 4.30
C LEU A 112 -22.48 -4.03 5.19
N ARG A 113 -21.34 -3.68 4.60
CA ARG A 113 -20.07 -3.52 5.30
C ARG A 113 -19.49 -2.14 5.02
N ALA A 114 -18.94 -1.52 6.05
CA ALA A 114 -18.16 -0.30 5.93
C ALA A 114 -16.89 -0.45 6.77
N SER A 115 -15.76 0.04 6.26
CA SER A 115 -14.49 0.01 6.98
C SER A 115 -13.64 1.22 6.65
N TYR A 116 -12.86 1.66 7.63
CA TYR A 116 -11.89 2.72 7.53
C TYR A 116 -10.51 2.19 7.89
N ASN A 117 -9.54 2.45 7.02
CA ASN A 117 -8.18 1.95 7.11
C ASN A 117 -7.24 3.15 7.17
N ILE A 118 -6.30 3.10 8.10
CA ILE A 118 -5.19 4.05 8.22
C ILE A 118 -3.90 3.24 8.16
N ARG A 119 -2.97 3.72 7.34
CA ARG A 119 -1.62 3.21 7.24
C ARG A 119 -0.67 4.39 7.41
N LYS A 120 0.18 4.35 8.42
CA LYS A 120 1.09 5.44 8.77
C LYS A 120 2.51 4.92 8.88
N ASP A 121 3.42 5.56 8.17
CA ASP A 121 4.87 5.51 8.39
C ASP A 121 5.35 6.90 8.87
N ASP A 122 6.67 7.10 8.91
CA ASP A 122 7.27 8.34 9.43
C ASP A 122 7.11 9.55 8.48
N ASP A 123 6.97 9.31 7.17
CA ASP A 123 6.91 10.37 6.15
C ASP A 123 5.52 10.53 5.53
N PHE A 124 4.66 9.52 5.68
CA PHE A 124 3.45 9.40 4.90
C PHE A 124 2.30 8.76 5.69
N THR A 125 1.08 9.21 5.39
CA THR A 125 -0.16 8.70 5.97
C THR A 125 -1.18 8.42 4.87
N GLN A 126 -1.52 7.15 4.68
CA GLN A 126 -2.57 6.64 3.80
C GLN A 126 -3.85 6.46 4.62
N GLN A 127 -4.98 6.89 4.06
CA GLN A 127 -6.29 6.66 4.63
C GLN A 127 -7.24 6.17 3.54
N GLY A 128 -8.14 5.25 3.88
CA GLY A 128 -9.09 4.67 2.93
C GLY A 128 -10.39 4.28 3.58
N ILE A 129 -11.50 4.73 3.00
CA ILE A 129 -12.85 4.31 3.38
C ILE A 129 -13.34 3.32 2.33
N ASN A 130 -13.91 2.21 2.78
CA ASN A 130 -14.49 1.20 1.91
C ASN A 130 -15.92 0.93 2.35
N VAL A 131 -16.83 0.82 1.38
CA VAL A 131 -18.22 0.41 1.58
C VAL A 131 -18.50 -0.72 0.58
N GLY A 132 -19.08 -1.80 1.06
CA GLY A 132 -19.35 -2.99 0.24
C GLY A 132 -20.61 -3.70 0.68
N VAL A 133 -21.20 -4.44 -0.25
CA VAL A 133 -22.37 -5.29 -0.01
C VAL A 133 -21.95 -6.74 -0.22
N SER A 134 -22.34 -7.61 0.70
CA SER A 134 -22.10 -9.05 0.66
C SER A 134 -23.45 -9.75 0.52
N LEU A 135 -23.57 -10.64 -0.45
CA LEU A 135 -24.75 -11.46 -0.69
C LEU A 135 -24.33 -12.93 -0.67
N ASP A 136 -24.91 -13.70 0.24
CA ASP A 136 -24.70 -15.14 0.35
C ASP A 136 -25.83 -15.85 -0.45
N PHE A 137 -25.48 -16.79 -1.35
CA PHE A 137 -26.43 -17.53 -2.20
C PHE A 137 -26.54 -18.99 -1.81
#